data_AF-A0A166SGR6-F1
#
_entry.id   AF-A0A166SGR6-F1
#
_cell.length_a   1.000
_cell.length_b   1.000
_cell.length_c   1.000
_cell.angle_alpha   90.00
_cell.angle_beta   90.00
_cell.angle_gamma   90.00
#
_symmetry.space_group_name_H-M   'P 1'
#
loop_
_entity.id
_entity.type
_entity.pdbx_description
1 polymer ?
#
loop_
_entity_poly.entity_id
_entity_poly.type
_entity_poly.pdbx_seq_one_letter_code
_entity_poly.pdbx_strand_id
1 'polypeptide(L)'
;MHLPRLSGLLALAAFVACALGAATSGDLELEDRATGTKYVFAHFIVGIVASYAQSDWTNDMKLAQAIGIDGFALNIGKDSYNAQQLGYAYAAAQALNFKVFLSFDFGYWGSGDTATIASYINTYGVLPAQFIYNNEIFVSTFVGDGFNWATVAAQSKPLFACPNYQAAYKLC
;
A
#
# COMPACT_ATOMS: atom_id res chain seq x y z
N MET A 1 -17.36 76.73 43.27
CA MET A 1 -16.18 77.34 42.65
C MET A 1 -15.20 76.24 42.31
N HIS A 2 -14.65 76.27 41.09
CA HIS A 2 -13.51 75.50 40.60
C HIS A 2 -13.68 74.02 40.20
N LEU A 3 -14.08 73.83 38.93
CA LEU A 3 -13.28 73.09 37.95
C LEU A 3 -11.84 73.70 37.93
N PRO A 4 -10.71 73.02 37.55
CA PRO A 4 -10.65 71.80 36.74
C PRO A 4 -9.28 71.00 36.76
N ARG A 5 -9.09 70.17 35.71
CA ARG A 5 -7.88 70.07 34.84
C ARG A 5 -6.65 69.23 35.27
N LEU A 6 -6.41 68.27 34.37
CA LEU A 6 -5.17 68.01 33.62
C LEU A 6 -4.09 67.05 34.17
N SER A 7 -3.87 66.05 33.31
CA SER A 7 -2.58 65.67 32.72
C SER A 7 -1.67 64.71 33.46
N GLY A 8 -1.30 63.66 32.74
CA GLY A 8 -0.18 62.79 33.06
C GLY A 8 -0.10 61.64 32.06
N LEU A 9 0.50 61.91 30.90
CA LEU A 9 0.86 60.89 29.92
C LEU A 9 1.81 59.84 30.51
N LEU A 10 1.70 58.63 29.92
CA LEU A 10 2.68 57.53 29.85
C LEU A 10 2.78 56.55 31.03
N ALA A 11 2.16 55.38 30.88
CA ALA A 11 2.82 54.08 31.08
C ALA A 11 2.03 52.93 30.43
N LEU A 12 2.72 52.15 29.60
CA LEU A 12 2.53 50.71 29.29
C LEU A 12 1.16 50.24 28.78
N ALA A 13 1.01 49.99 27.47
CA ALA A 13 1.40 48.74 26.78
C ALA A 13 0.35 47.61 26.91
N ALA A 14 -0.24 47.29 25.75
CA ALA A 14 -0.72 45.98 25.31
C ALA A 14 -1.83 45.28 26.10
N PHE A 15 -3.08 45.60 25.78
CA PHE A 15 -4.20 44.64 25.86
C PHE A 15 -5.24 44.96 24.79
N VAL A 16 -4.84 44.83 23.51
CA VAL A 16 -5.79 44.77 22.38
C VAL A 16 -5.31 43.64 21.47
N ALA A 17 -6.26 42.81 21.06
CA ALA A 17 -6.15 41.70 20.10
C ALA A 17 -5.74 40.33 20.66
N CYS A 18 -6.65 39.71 21.42
CA CYS A 18 -6.79 38.24 21.45
C CYS A 18 -8.26 37.88 21.24
N ALA A 19 -8.75 38.09 20.02
CA ALA A 19 -10.04 37.54 19.58
C ALA A 19 -10.15 37.34 18.05
N LEU A 20 -9.04 37.35 17.30
CA LEU A 20 -9.03 37.07 15.87
C LEU A 20 -7.99 35.99 15.54
N GLY A 21 -8.11 34.85 16.20
CA GLY A 21 -7.68 33.58 15.64
C GLY A 21 -8.90 32.96 14.97
N ALA A 22 -9.28 33.45 13.79
CA ALA A 22 -10.19 32.70 12.94
C ALA A 22 -9.51 31.35 12.69
N ALA A 23 -10.01 30.30 13.32
CA ALA A 23 -9.74 28.97 12.87
C ALA A 23 -10.24 28.92 11.43
N THR A 24 -9.33 29.02 10.47
CA THR A 24 -9.54 28.42 9.17
C THR A 24 -9.60 26.92 9.44
N SER A 25 -10.77 26.43 9.84
CA SER A 25 -11.19 25.09 9.47
C SER A 25 -11.07 25.08 7.96
N GLY A 26 -9.92 24.63 7.45
CA GLY A 26 -9.87 24.17 6.09
C GLY A 26 -10.95 23.11 6.05
N ASP A 27 -12.03 23.40 5.32
CA ASP A 27 -12.97 22.39 4.93
C ASP A 27 -12.12 21.31 4.26
N LEU A 28 -11.84 20.24 5.00
CA LEU A 28 -11.42 19.01 4.39
C LEU A 28 -12.66 18.58 3.62
N GLU A 29 -12.76 19.07 2.39
CA GLU A 29 -13.77 18.64 1.45
C GLU A 29 -13.57 17.13 1.32
N LEU A 30 -14.49 16.40 1.95
CA LEU A 30 -14.56 14.96 1.81
C LEU A 30 -14.87 14.72 0.35
N GLU A 31 -13.83 14.47 -0.43
CA GLU A 31 -13.95 14.02 -1.81
C GLU A 31 -14.92 12.83 -1.83
N ASP A 32 -15.93 12.93 -2.69
CA ASP A 32 -16.89 11.85 -2.87
C ASP A 32 -16.12 10.56 -3.15
N ARG A 33 -16.50 9.48 -2.44
CA ARG A 33 -15.89 8.17 -2.64
C ARG A 33 -16.00 7.83 -4.12
N ALA A 34 -14.85 7.69 -4.78
CA ALA A 34 -14.77 7.35 -6.19
C ALA A 34 -15.72 6.18 -6.52
N THR A 35 -16.53 6.36 -7.56
CA THR A 35 -17.56 5.41 -7.95
C THR A 35 -16.93 4.06 -8.35
N GLY A 36 -17.56 2.96 -7.90
CA GLY A 36 -17.09 1.58 -8.14
C GLY A 36 -16.43 0.91 -6.92
N THR A 37 -16.06 -0.37 -7.08
CA THR A 37 -15.35 -1.12 -6.04
C THR A 37 -13.91 -0.64 -5.95
N LYS A 38 -13.51 -0.17 -4.76
CA LYS A 38 -12.11 0.14 -4.44
C LYS A 38 -11.59 -0.93 -3.51
N TYR A 39 -10.40 -1.44 -3.82
CA TYR A 39 -9.71 -2.41 -2.98
C TYR A 39 -8.62 -1.69 -2.18
N VAL A 40 -8.53 -2.01 -0.90
CA VAL A 40 -7.44 -1.57 -0.01
C VAL A 40 -6.51 -2.75 0.21
N PHE A 41 -5.24 -2.57 -0.15
CA PHE A 41 -4.21 -3.60 0.02
C PHE A 41 -3.15 -3.14 1.01
N ALA A 42 -2.70 -4.05 1.88
CA ALA A 42 -1.54 -3.83 2.73
C ALA A 42 -0.32 -4.60 2.21
N HIS A 43 0.85 -4.00 2.31
CA HIS A 43 2.12 -4.67 2.01
C HIS A 43 2.45 -5.66 3.12
N PHE A 44 2.66 -6.94 2.78
CA PHE A 44 2.93 -8.00 3.74
C PHE A 44 4.29 -8.63 3.44
N ILE A 45 5.22 -8.55 4.39
CA ILE A 45 6.60 -9.01 4.22
C ILE A 45 6.68 -10.53 4.42
N VAL A 46 6.71 -11.30 3.32
CA VAL A 46 6.83 -12.77 3.39
C VAL A 46 8.20 -13.18 3.95
N GLY A 47 9.24 -12.39 3.69
CA GLY A 47 10.63 -12.63 4.12
C GLY A 47 10.87 -12.64 5.64
N ILE A 48 9.85 -12.45 6.48
CA ILE A 48 9.96 -12.49 7.95
C ILE A 48 9.01 -13.49 8.61
N VAL A 49 8.30 -14.31 7.83
CA VAL A 49 7.28 -15.25 8.35
C VAL A 49 7.63 -16.71 8.10
N ALA A 50 8.92 -17.07 8.10
CA ALA A 50 9.37 -18.43 7.83
C ALA A 50 8.67 -19.50 8.69
N SER A 51 8.36 -19.18 9.95
CA SER A 51 7.72 -20.08 10.91
C SER A 51 6.19 -20.02 10.92
N TYR A 52 5.56 -19.20 10.09
CA TYR A 52 4.10 -19.11 10.05
C TYR A 52 3.49 -20.45 9.62
N ALA A 53 2.41 -20.82 10.29
CA ALA A 53 1.46 -21.81 9.81
C ALA A 53 0.28 -21.11 9.08
N GLN A 54 -0.54 -21.88 8.37
CA GLN A 54 -1.75 -21.34 7.72
C GLN A 54 -2.73 -20.67 8.71
N SER A 55 -2.74 -21.10 9.98
CA SER A 55 -3.56 -20.47 11.02
C SER A 55 -3.14 -19.03 11.29
N ASP A 56 -1.84 -18.73 11.24
CA ASP A 56 -1.32 -17.38 11.46
C ASP A 56 -1.75 -16.45 10.34
N TRP A 57 -1.61 -16.89 9.08
CA TRP A 57 -2.18 -16.20 7.91
C TRP A 57 -3.68 -15.96 8.04
N THR A 58 -4.43 -16.97 8.47
CA THR A 58 -5.89 -16.86 8.66
C THR A 58 -6.24 -15.81 9.71
N ASN A 59 -5.47 -15.74 10.81
CA ASN A 59 -5.68 -14.76 11.86
C ASN A 59 -5.37 -13.33 11.37
N ASP A 60 -4.23 -13.13 10.72
CA ASP A 60 -3.83 -11.81 10.21
C ASP A 60 -4.80 -11.30 9.14
N MET A 61 -5.29 -12.17 8.23
CA MET A 61 -6.28 -11.80 7.23
C MET A 61 -7.63 -11.44 7.84
N LYS A 62 -8.08 -12.14 8.89
CA LYS A 62 -9.30 -11.76 9.63
C LYS A 62 -9.17 -10.40 10.30
N LEU A 63 -8.02 -10.14 10.93
CA LEU A 63 -7.74 -8.85 11.55
C LEU A 63 -7.70 -7.72 10.50
N ALA A 64 -7.08 -7.98 9.34
CA ALA A 64 -7.05 -7.04 8.23
C ALA A 64 -8.45 -6.75 7.67
N GLN A 65 -9.27 -7.77 7.44
CA GLN A 65 -10.67 -7.60 7.02
C GLN A 65 -11.49 -6.78 8.03
N ALA A 66 -11.28 -7.01 9.33
CA ALA A 66 -11.99 -6.29 10.38
C ALA A 66 -11.72 -4.77 10.37
N ILE A 67 -10.62 -4.32 9.76
CA ILE A 67 -10.28 -2.89 9.61
C ILE A 67 -10.41 -2.38 8.17
N GLY A 68 -11.04 -3.16 7.28
CA GLY A 68 -11.33 -2.74 5.90
C GLY A 68 -10.17 -2.89 4.92
N ILE A 69 -9.18 -3.73 5.22
CA ILE A 69 -8.19 -4.18 4.22
C ILE A 69 -8.79 -5.38 3.48
N ASP A 70 -8.77 -5.32 2.15
CA ASP A 70 -9.36 -6.35 1.28
C ASP A 70 -8.34 -7.41 0.83
N GLY A 71 -7.05 -7.08 0.91
CA GLY A 71 -6.01 -7.99 0.46
C GLY A 71 -4.59 -7.65 0.90
N PHE A 72 -3.66 -8.56 0.62
CA PHE A 72 -2.23 -8.37 0.84
C PHE A 72 -1.41 -8.39 -0.46
N ALA A 73 -0.48 -7.45 -0.57
CA ALA A 73 0.63 -7.51 -1.51
C ALA A 73 1.75 -8.34 -0.87
N LEU A 74 1.97 -9.56 -1.36
CA LEU A 74 2.91 -10.52 -0.78
C LEU A 74 4.33 -10.21 -1.23
N ASN A 75 5.10 -9.50 -0.40
CA ASN A 75 6.48 -9.13 -0.67
C ASN A 75 7.42 -10.32 -0.55
N ILE A 76 7.89 -10.82 -1.68
CA ILE A 76 8.73 -12.01 -1.77
C ILE A 76 10.15 -11.66 -2.22
N GLY A 77 11.15 -12.12 -1.46
CA GLY A 77 12.53 -12.27 -1.91
C GLY A 77 12.72 -13.62 -2.61
N LYS A 78 13.90 -14.24 -2.46
CA LYS A 78 14.21 -15.58 -3.00
C LYS A 78 14.32 -16.65 -1.91
N ASP A 79 13.63 -16.43 -0.79
CA ASP A 79 13.67 -17.29 0.38
C ASP A 79 13.26 -18.74 0.07
N SER A 80 13.95 -19.70 0.69
CA SER A 80 13.72 -21.15 0.49
C SER A 80 12.34 -21.61 0.92
N TYR A 81 11.69 -20.89 1.84
CA TYR A 81 10.36 -21.17 2.36
C TYR A 81 9.23 -20.46 1.61
N ASN A 82 9.52 -19.68 0.56
CA ASN A 82 8.51 -18.94 -0.19
C ASN A 82 7.38 -19.84 -0.71
N ALA A 83 7.72 -21.01 -1.27
CA ALA A 83 6.70 -21.91 -1.82
C ALA A 83 5.71 -22.37 -0.74
N GLN A 84 6.21 -22.69 0.46
CA GLN A 84 5.38 -23.08 1.59
C GLN A 84 4.52 -21.91 2.08
N GLN A 85 5.11 -20.74 2.29
CA GLN A 85 4.39 -19.58 2.82
C GLN A 85 3.36 -19.02 1.83
N LEU A 86 3.68 -18.99 0.53
CA LEU A 86 2.70 -18.65 -0.50
C LEU A 86 1.58 -19.69 -0.54
N GLY A 87 1.88 -20.99 -0.42
CA GLY A 87 0.86 -22.03 -0.31
C GLY A 87 -0.12 -21.77 0.84
N TYR A 88 0.39 -21.47 2.03
CA TYR A 88 -0.44 -21.13 3.19
C TYR A 88 -1.23 -19.82 3.01
N ALA A 89 -0.58 -18.78 2.50
CA ALA A 89 -1.24 -17.49 2.27
C ALA A 89 -2.39 -17.60 1.28
N TYR A 90 -2.20 -18.24 0.12
CA TYR A 90 -3.26 -18.41 -0.87
C TYR A 90 -4.40 -19.31 -0.36
N ALA A 91 -4.09 -20.36 0.40
CA ALA A 91 -5.11 -21.23 0.99
C ALA A 91 -5.97 -20.50 2.04
N ALA A 92 -5.33 -19.73 2.94
CA ALA A 92 -6.03 -18.90 3.91
C ALA A 92 -6.87 -17.81 3.22
N ALA A 93 -6.30 -17.13 2.23
CA ALA A 93 -6.99 -16.08 1.49
C ALA A 93 -8.23 -16.61 0.76
N GLN A 94 -8.12 -17.76 0.10
CA GLN A 94 -9.23 -18.41 -0.56
C GLN A 94 -10.35 -18.75 0.42
N ALA A 95 -10.02 -19.30 1.59
CA ALA A 95 -11.00 -19.67 2.61
C ALA A 95 -11.77 -18.46 3.18
N LEU A 96 -11.16 -17.27 3.18
CA LEU A 96 -11.73 -16.02 3.70
C LEU A 96 -12.31 -15.09 2.63
N ASN A 97 -12.25 -15.49 1.36
CA ASN A 97 -12.51 -14.62 0.21
C ASN A 97 -11.67 -13.31 0.26
N PHE A 98 -10.47 -13.40 0.81
CA PHE A 98 -9.48 -12.33 0.87
C PHE A 98 -8.64 -12.34 -0.40
N LYS A 99 -8.11 -11.18 -0.81
CA LYS A 99 -7.30 -11.08 -2.03
C LYS A 99 -5.82 -11.08 -1.71
N VAL A 100 -5.03 -11.72 -2.58
CA VAL A 100 -3.57 -11.67 -2.50
C VAL A 100 -2.98 -11.49 -3.89
N PHE A 101 -1.80 -10.90 -3.97
CA PHE A 101 -1.01 -10.90 -5.20
C PHE A 101 0.48 -10.85 -4.90
N LEU A 102 1.30 -11.28 -5.85
CA LEU A 102 2.75 -11.27 -5.71
C LEU A 102 3.31 -9.85 -5.83
N SER A 103 4.13 -9.47 -4.86
CA SER A 103 4.97 -8.28 -4.89
C SER A 103 6.44 -8.70 -4.88
N PHE A 104 7.13 -8.56 -6.02
CA PHE A 104 8.51 -9.02 -6.14
C PHE A 104 9.47 -7.98 -5.55
N ASP A 105 10.32 -8.38 -4.61
CA ASP A 105 11.33 -7.52 -3.98
C ASP A 105 12.60 -7.43 -4.84
N PHE A 106 12.71 -6.35 -5.60
CA PHE A 106 13.82 -6.10 -6.53
C PHE A 106 15.14 -5.71 -5.83
N GLY A 107 15.18 -5.72 -4.50
CA GLY A 107 16.45 -5.88 -3.77
C GLY A 107 17.09 -7.25 -3.98
N TYR A 108 16.31 -8.27 -4.40
CA TYR A 108 16.75 -9.65 -4.63
C TYR A 108 16.50 -10.16 -6.06
N TRP A 109 15.44 -9.67 -6.70
CA TRP A 109 15.06 -10.02 -8.08
C TRP A 109 15.67 -9.03 -9.09
N GLY A 110 15.86 -9.46 -10.33
CA GLY A 110 16.30 -8.58 -11.42
C GLY A 110 16.09 -9.15 -12.82
N SER A 111 16.65 -8.47 -13.83
CA SER A 111 16.51 -8.85 -15.25
C SER A 111 17.02 -10.25 -15.60
N GLY A 112 17.88 -10.85 -14.77
CA GLY A 112 18.31 -12.23 -14.92
C GLY A 112 17.27 -13.27 -14.48
N ASP A 113 16.22 -12.85 -13.76
CA ASP A 113 15.23 -13.75 -13.16
C ASP A 113 13.89 -13.80 -13.91
N THR A 114 13.78 -13.18 -15.09
CA THR A 114 12.53 -13.06 -15.85
C THR A 114 11.77 -14.38 -15.98
N ALA A 115 12.46 -15.48 -16.33
CA ALA A 115 11.84 -16.80 -16.47
C ALA A 115 11.29 -17.33 -15.12
N THR A 116 12.02 -17.10 -14.04
CA THR A 116 11.60 -17.48 -12.68
C THR A 116 10.40 -16.66 -12.23
N ILE A 117 10.42 -15.35 -12.46
CA ILE A 117 9.28 -14.45 -12.16
C ILE A 117 8.03 -14.92 -12.93
N ALA A 118 8.17 -15.20 -14.23
CA ALA A 118 7.08 -15.72 -15.05
C ALA A 118 6.54 -17.06 -14.52
N SER A 119 7.42 -17.96 -14.03
CA SER A 119 7.02 -19.22 -13.41
C SER A 119 6.19 -19.02 -12.14
N TYR A 120 6.58 -18.08 -11.28
CA TYR A 120 5.78 -17.70 -10.09
C TYR A 120 4.40 -17.20 -10.49
N ILE A 121 4.32 -16.31 -11.50
CA ILE A 121 3.04 -15.77 -12.01
C ILE A 121 2.16 -16.89 -12.56
N ASN A 122 2.71 -17.82 -13.33
CA ASN A 122 1.96 -18.95 -13.89
C ASN A 122 1.46 -19.92 -12.81
N THR A 123 2.21 -20.05 -11.71
CA THR A 123 1.89 -20.95 -10.60
C THR A 123 0.83 -20.36 -9.67
N TYR A 124 1.05 -19.14 -9.18
CA TYR A 124 0.21 -18.53 -8.14
C TYR A 124 -0.87 -17.61 -8.71
N GLY A 125 -0.62 -16.97 -9.86
CA GLY A 125 -1.53 -16.01 -10.46
C GLY A 125 -2.83 -16.63 -11.01
N VAL A 126 -2.94 -17.95 -11.00
CA VAL A 126 -4.13 -18.70 -11.45
C VAL A 126 -4.97 -19.20 -10.30
N LEU A 127 -4.50 -19.00 -9.06
CA LEU A 127 -5.19 -19.46 -7.87
C LEU A 127 -6.38 -18.55 -7.55
N PRO A 128 -7.48 -19.08 -6.97
CA PRO A 128 -8.73 -18.32 -6.81
C PRO A 128 -8.63 -17.02 -5.99
N ALA A 129 -7.69 -16.96 -5.04
CA ALA A 129 -7.46 -15.79 -4.21
C ALA A 129 -6.60 -14.69 -4.87
N GLN A 130 -6.01 -14.98 -6.03
CA GLN A 130 -5.23 -14.00 -6.78
C GLN A 130 -6.09 -12.77 -7.11
N PHE A 131 -5.56 -11.58 -6.86
CA PHE A 131 -6.15 -10.36 -7.35
C PHE A 131 -5.98 -10.27 -8.88
N ILE A 132 -7.10 -10.15 -9.57
CA ILE A 132 -7.19 -10.00 -11.03
C ILE A 132 -7.71 -8.61 -11.32
N TYR A 133 -7.02 -7.90 -12.22
CA TYR A 133 -7.38 -6.55 -12.66
C TYR A 133 -7.51 -6.55 -14.18
N ASN A 134 -8.64 -6.09 -14.71
CA ASN A 134 -8.93 -6.10 -16.15
C ASN A 134 -8.68 -7.46 -16.84
N ASN A 135 -9.07 -8.55 -16.18
CA ASN A 135 -8.85 -9.93 -16.63
C ASN A 135 -7.37 -10.36 -16.71
N GLU A 136 -6.46 -9.60 -16.11
CA GLU A 136 -5.03 -9.89 -16.06
C GLU A 136 -4.56 -10.16 -14.62
N ILE A 137 -3.50 -10.96 -14.49
CA ILE A 137 -2.89 -11.27 -13.20
C ILE A 137 -2.19 -10.02 -12.67
N PHE A 138 -2.70 -9.45 -11.58
CA PHE A 138 -2.06 -8.29 -10.97
C PHE A 138 -0.77 -8.69 -10.24
N VAL A 139 0.31 -7.94 -10.46
CA VAL A 139 1.57 -8.06 -9.71
C VAL A 139 2.12 -6.69 -9.39
N SER A 140 2.93 -6.58 -8.34
CA SER A 140 3.65 -5.35 -8.01
C SER A 140 5.13 -5.61 -7.72
N THR A 141 5.85 -4.55 -7.35
CA THR A 141 7.23 -4.62 -6.89
C THR A 141 7.42 -3.92 -5.57
N PHE A 142 8.43 -4.36 -4.81
CA PHE A 142 9.15 -3.51 -3.88
C PHE A 142 10.45 -3.09 -4.57
N VAL A 143 10.63 -1.77 -4.73
CA VAL A 143 11.79 -1.12 -5.39
C VAL A 143 12.15 -1.69 -6.79
N GLY A 144 11.23 -1.60 -7.76
CA GLY A 144 11.38 -2.24 -9.08
C GLY A 144 11.36 -1.28 -10.27
N ASP A 145 11.83 -0.06 -10.07
CA ASP A 145 11.88 1.00 -11.09
C ASP A 145 12.57 0.54 -12.38
N GLY A 146 11.95 0.81 -13.52
CA GLY A 146 12.54 0.54 -14.84
C GLY A 146 12.64 -0.93 -15.25
N PHE A 147 12.13 -1.88 -14.46
CA PHE A 147 12.11 -3.29 -14.86
C PHE A 147 11.24 -3.52 -16.10
N ASN A 148 11.78 -4.23 -17.09
CA ASN A 148 11.08 -4.51 -18.35
C ASN A 148 10.12 -5.70 -18.22
N TRP A 149 8.89 -5.42 -17.80
CA TRP A 149 7.82 -6.40 -17.67
C TRP A 149 7.39 -7.07 -18.97
N ALA A 150 7.69 -6.50 -20.15
CA ALA A 150 7.38 -7.16 -21.43
C ALA A 150 8.14 -8.49 -21.58
N THR A 151 9.33 -8.60 -20.97
CA THR A 151 10.12 -9.85 -21.00
C THR A 151 9.46 -10.97 -20.19
N VAL A 152 8.79 -10.62 -19.08
CA VAL A 152 8.02 -11.55 -18.25
C VAL A 152 6.71 -11.91 -18.96
N ALA A 153 6.01 -10.91 -19.50
CA ALA A 153 4.74 -11.10 -20.21
C ALA A 153 4.86 -12.02 -21.42
N ALA A 154 6.03 -12.06 -22.08
CA ALA A 154 6.31 -13.01 -23.16
C ALA A 154 6.36 -14.49 -22.71
N GLN A 155 6.45 -14.75 -21.41
CA GLN A 155 6.67 -16.07 -20.81
C GLN A 155 5.60 -16.46 -19.78
N SER A 156 4.66 -15.55 -19.46
CA SER A 156 3.61 -15.80 -18.48
C SER A 156 2.22 -15.67 -19.09
N LYS A 157 1.23 -16.06 -18.31
CA LYS A 157 -0.16 -15.65 -18.54
C LYS A 157 -0.28 -14.10 -18.52
N PRO A 158 -1.34 -13.54 -19.15
CA PRO A 158 -1.56 -12.09 -19.18
C PRO A 158 -1.48 -11.47 -17.80
N LEU A 159 -0.69 -10.42 -17.67
CA LEU A 159 -0.35 -9.80 -16.39
C LEU A 159 -0.50 -8.29 -16.47
N PHE A 160 -0.98 -7.72 -15.36
CA PHE A 160 -0.98 -6.29 -15.13
C PHE A 160 0.10 -5.97 -14.09
N ALA A 161 1.20 -5.35 -14.52
CA ALA A 161 2.29 -4.96 -13.63
C ALA A 161 2.07 -3.56 -13.09
N CYS A 162 2.03 -3.42 -11.77
CA CYS A 162 1.98 -2.15 -11.05
C CYS A 162 3.26 -2.00 -10.21
N PRO A 163 4.39 -1.64 -10.83
CA PRO A 163 5.64 -1.48 -10.11
C PRO A 163 5.58 -0.29 -9.13
N ASN A 164 6.25 -0.42 -7.99
CA ASN A 164 6.58 0.71 -7.14
C ASN A 164 7.58 1.60 -7.89
N TYR A 165 7.19 2.85 -8.12
CA TYR A 165 8.06 3.89 -8.64
C TYR A 165 8.53 4.80 -7.52
N GLN A 166 9.83 4.86 -7.30
CA GLN A 166 10.43 5.76 -6.34
C GLN A 166 10.41 7.20 -6.87
N ALA A 167 10.08 8.16 -6.00
CA ALA A 167 9.93 9.57 -6.36
C ALA A 167 11.17 10.21 -6.99
N ALA A 168 12.36 9.60 -6.85
CA ALA A 168 13.61 10.06 -7.46
C ALA A 168 13.69 9.85 -8.99
N TYR A 169 12.76 9.08 -9.58
CA TYR A 169 12.73 8.79 -11.02
C TYR A 169 11.59 9.47 -11.78
N LYS A 170 11.05 10.58 -11.25
CA LYS A 170 10.14 11.45 -12.01
C LYS A 170 10.87 12.12 -13.18
N LEU A 171 10.97 11.43 -14.31
CA LEU A 171 11.06 12.08 -15.61
C LEU A 171 9.62 12.29 -16.09
N CYS A 172 9.26 13.58 -16.11
CA CYS A 172 8.12 14.25 -16.74
C CYS A 172 7.01 13.39 -17.36
#